data_AF-A8N9L8-F1
#
_entry.id   AF-A8N9L8-F1
#
_cell.length_a   1.000
_cell.length_b   1.000
_cell.length_c   1.000
_cell.angle_alpha   90.00
_cell.angle_beta   90.00
_cell.angle_gamma   90.00
#
_symmetry.space_group_name_H-M   'P 1'
#
loop_
_entity.id
_entity.type
_entity.pdbx_description
1 polymer ?
#
loop_
_entity_poly.entity_id
_entity_poly.type
_entity_poly.pdbx_seq_one_letter_code
_entity_poly.pdbx_strand_id
1 'polypeptide(L)'
;MATQQQSQSFSVPSTSTASTGYIPDSTAASTLTTATTTQQQQQTATTSQNQSQQSRQALEEARKDRTLAEFMLMLDDYEPLIPNEVTDYYLQKVGFECEDVRLKRLLSLAAQKFVSDIAADAYQHARIRTNASGGRIRVNQPGSGPGSTKDKTRTTLTMEDLSAALAEYGINSRKPEYYL
;
A
#
# COMPACT_ATOMS: atom_id res chain seq x y z
N MET A 1 37.63 1.10 60.67
CA MET A 1 38.30 1.44 59.39
C MET A 1 37.22 1.64 58.36
N ALA A 2 37.07 2.86 57.87
CA ALA A 2 36.05 3.31 56.94
C ALA A 2 36.73 3.77 55.64
N THR A 3 36.16 3.39 54.49
CA THR A 3 36.23 4.02 53.15
C THR A 3 35.60 3.03 52.15
N GLN A 4 34.96 3.38 51.03
CA GLN A 4 34.31 4.58 50.52
C GLN A 4 33.68 4.15 49.17
N GLN A 5 32.51 4.70 48.88
CA GLN A 5 31.74 4.60 47.63
C GLN A 5 32.37 5.49 46.54
N GLN A 6 32.45 5.05 45.28
CA GLN A 6 32.49 6.00 44.15
C GLN A 6 32.05 5.39 42.79
N SER A 7 31.70 6.28 41.88
CA SER A 7 30.71 6.21 40.80
C SER A 7 31.24 6.76 39.48
N GLN A 8 30.51 6.50 38.36
CA GLN A 8 30.49 7.24 37.07
C GLN A 8 31.59 6.84 36.03
N SER A 9 31.42 6.90 34.70
CA SER A 9 30.39 7.44 33.78
C SER A 9 30.57 6.81 32.37
N PHE A 10 29.49 6.78 31.58
CA PHE A 10 29.49 6.52 30.13
C PHE A 10 29.77 7.81 29.34
N SER A 11 30.55 7.74 28.25
CA SER A 11 30.77 8.86 27.32
C SER A 11 30.11 8.60 25.95
N VAL A 12 29.51 9.65 25.40
CA VAL A 12 28.89 9.72 24.06
C VAL A 12 29.67 10.77 23.26
N PRO A 13 29.99 10.56 21.98
CA PRO A 13 30.48 11.64 21.14
C PRO A 13 29.32 12.33 20.39
N SER A 14 29.18 13.62 20.64
CA SER A 14 28.37 14.58 19.89
C SER A 14 29.14 15.08 18.66
N THR A 15 28.48 15.26 17.53
CA THR A 15 28.90 16.26 16.53
C THR A 15 27.71 17.02 16.01
N SER A 16 27.91 18.32 15.89
CA SER A 16 26.95 19.39 15.81
C SER A 16 26.96 20.05 14.43
N THR A 17 25.80 20.63 14.07
CA THR A 17 25.60 21.86 13.27
C THR A 17 26.01 21.81 11.78
N ALA A 18 25.31 22.45 10.83
CA ALA A 18 24.50 23.65 10.91
C ALA A 18 23.41 23.72 9.82
N SER A 19 22.32 24.39 10.17
CA SER A 19 21.29 24.95 9.29
C SER A 19 21.83 26.10 8.42
N THR A 20 21.31 26.26 7.21
CA THR A 20 20.97 27.57 6.62
C THR A 20 20.03 27.34 5.45
N GLY A 21 18.82 27.91 5.53
CA GLY A 21 17.85 27.95 4.44
C GLY A 21 18.09 29.13 3.52
N TYR A 22 17.57 29.03 2.29
CA TYR A 22 17.34 30.16 1.40
C TYR A 22 16.14 29.87 0.49
N ILE A 23 15.32 30.90 0.26
CA ILE A 23 14.05 30.93 -0.48
C ILE A 23 14.34 31.44 -1.91
N PRO A 24 13.70 30.97 -2.98
CA PRO A 24 13.99 31.45 -4.33
C PRO A 24 13.13 32.67 -4.69
N ASP A 25 13.69 33.61 -5.45
CA ASP A 25 12.89 34.56 -6.23
C ASP A 25 13.46 34.83 -7.63
N SER A 26 12.50 34.80 -8.56
CA SER A 26 12.32 35.44 -9.87
C SER A 26 13.42 35.59 -10.95
N THR A 27 12.92 35.45 -12.18
CA THR A 27 13.26 36.10 -13.46
C THR A 27 13.91 35.29 -14.61
N ALA A 28 13.06 35.04 -15.63
CA ALA A 28 13.20 35.35 -17.06
C ALA A 28 14.26 34.66 -17.97
N ALA A 29 13.71 33.96 -18.97
CA ALA A 29 13.95 34.05 -20.42
C ALA A 29 15.28 33.59 -21.08
N SER A 30 15.12 32.58 -21.95
CA SER A 30 15.64 32.35 -23.32
C SER A 30 17.11 32.67 -23.69
N THR A 31 17.79 31.68 -24.30
CA THR A 31 18.45 31.79 -25.63
C THR A 31 18.95 30.41 -26.13
N LEU A 32 18.79 30.17 -27.45
CA LEU A 32 19.37 29.06 -28.22
C LEU A 32 20.90 29.26 -28.41
N THR A 33 21.67 28.19 -28.67
CA THR A 33 22.72 28.07 -29.74
C THR A 33 23.56 26.76 -29.62
N THR A 34 23.46 25.92 -30.66
CA THR A 34 24.49 25.16 -31.45
C THR A 34 25.56 24.21 -30.83
N ALA A 35 25.39 22.92 -31.20
CA ALA A 35 26.31 21.89 -31.74
C ALA A 35 27.55 21.30 -31.00
N THR A 36 27.74 20.00 -31.34
CA THR A 36 28.95 19.15 -31.43
C THR A 36 29.42 18.28 -30.23
N THR A 37 28.95 17.02 -30.26
CA THR A 37 29.71 15.75 -30.39
C THR A 37 30.79 15.30 -29.37
N THR A 38 30.54 14.09 -28.85
CA THR A 38 31.40 12.96 -28.45
C THR A 38 31.78 12.67 -26.98
N GLN A 39 31.34 11.46 -26.58
CA GLN A 39 31.91 10.48 -25.65
C GLN A 39 31.76 10.68 -24.13
N GLN A 40 30.87 9.89 -23.50
CA GLN A 40 31.25 8.74 -22.64
C GLN A 40 30.00 8.08 -22.03
N GLN A 41 29.76 6.82 -22.45
CA GLN A 41 28.92 5.86 -21.74
C GLN A 41 29.77 5.23 -20.63
N GLN A 42 29.29 5.26 -19.37
CA GLN A 42 29.18 4.13 -18.43
C GLN A 42 28.82 4.66 -17.03
N GLN A 43 27.53 4.61 -16.65
CA GLN A 43 27.00 4.33 -15.30
C GLN A 43 25.52 4.73 -15.25
N THR A 44 24.63 3.78 -15.48
CA THR A 44 23.19 3.97 -15.26
C THR A 44 22.58 2.64 -14.86
N ALA A 45 22.65 2.31 -13.57
CA ALA A 45 21.96 1.13 -13.03
C ALA A 45 21.64 1.27 -11.54
N THR A 46 21.14 2.43 -11.09
CA THR A 46 20.54 2.54 -9.74
C THR A 46 19.31 3.46 -9.65
N THR A 47 18.92 4.20 -10.70
CA THR A 47 17.89 5.25 -10.56
C THR A 47 16.47 4.85 -11.00
N SER A 48 16.27 3.67 -11.58
CA SER A 48 15.00 3.34 -12.26
C SER A 48 13.86 2.84 -11.36
N GLN A 49 14.05 2.70 -10.05
CA GLN A 49 12.97 2.21 -9.16
C GLN A 49 12.18 3.31 -8.43
N ASN A 50 12.72 4.53 -8.29
CA ASN A 50 12.04 5.61 -7.55
C ASN A 50 11.07 6.46 -8.39
N GLN A 51 11.25 6.56 -9.71
CA GLN A 51 10.41 7.45 -10.54
C GLN A 51 8.97 6.94 -10.74
N SER A 52 8.74 5.61 -10.67
CA SER A 52 7.40 5.03 -10.82
C SER A 52 6.51 5.20 -9.59
N GLN A 53 7.08 5.40 -8.40
CA GLN A 53 6.29 5.64 -7.18
C GLN A 53 5.89 7.11 -7.06
N GLN A 54 6.79 8.05 -7.37
CA GLN A 54 6.48 9.48 -7.32
C GLN A 54 5.45 9.91 -8.38
N SER A 55 5.49 9.35 -9.58
CA SER A 55 4.52 9.66 -10.64
C SER A 55 3.11 9.13 -10.33
N ARG A 56 2.99 7.98 -9.67
CA ARG A 56 1.70 7.46 -9.19
C ARG A 56 1.13 8.30 -8.05
N GLN A 57 1.98 8.72 -7.10
CA GLN A 57 1.59 9.59 -5.99
C GLN A 57 1.12 10.97 -6.48
N ALA A 58 1.83 11.59 -7.42
CA ALA A 58 1.43 12.87 -7.99
C ALA A 58 0.11 12.79 -8.78
N LEU A 59 -0.14 11.69 -9.49
CA LEU A 59 -1.41 11.46 -10.18
C LEU A 59 -2.56 11.19 -9.18
N GLU A 60 -2.25 10.51 -8.07
CA GLU A 60 -3.20 10.28 -6.97
C GLU A 60 -3.54 11.58 -6.24
N GLU A 61 -2.58 12.49 -6.04
CA GLU A 61 -2.81 13.83 -5.50
C GLU A 61 -3.64 14.70 -6.44
N ALA A 62 -3.33 14.72 -7.74
CA ALA A 62 -4.14 15.45 -8.73
C ALA A 62 -5.58 14.90 -8.85
N ARG A 63 -5.80 13.62 -8.54
CA ARG A 63 -7.15 13.03 -8.46
C ARG A 63 -7.90 13.33 -7.16
N LYS A 64 -7.18 13.65 -6.06
CA LYS A 64 -7.79 13.98 -4.77
C LYS A 64 -8.47 15.35 -4.78
N ASP A 65 -8.10 16.23 -5.70
CA ASP A 65 -8.71 17.56 -5.84
C ASP A 65 -10.04 17.54 -6.60
N ARG A 66 -10.53 16.37 -7.02
CA ARG A 66 -11.86 16.25 -7.62
C ARG A 66 -12.92 16.56 -6.57
N THR A 67 -13.75 17.56 -6.85
CA THR A 67 -14.85 17.90 -5.96
C THR A 67 -15.85 16.74 -5.86
N LEU A 68 -16.52 16.60 -4.72
CA LEU A 68 -17.56 15.57 -4.53
C LEU A 68 -18.66 15.68 -5.60
N ALA A 69 -19.03 16.90 -6.00
CA ALA A 69 -20.03 17.13 -7.04
C ALA A 69 -19.57 16.58 -8.40
N GLU A 70 -18.32 16.84 -8.77
CA GLU A 70 -17.74 16.31 -10.01
C GLU A 70 -17.60 14.79 -9.97
N PHE A 71 -17.36 14.21 -8.78
CA PHE A 71 -17.35 12.77 -8.58
C PHE A 71 -18.75 12.15 -8.73
N MET A 72 -19.78 12.78 -8.16
CA MET A 72 -21.17 12.35 -8.31
C MET A 72 -21.63 12.34 -9.76
N LEU A 73 -21.20 13.32 -10.57
CA LEU A 73 -21.48 13.34 -12.00
C LEU A 73 -20.83 12.16 -12.74
N MET A 74 -19.65 11.70 -12.32
CA MET A 74 -19.03 10.51 -12.91
C MET A 74 -19.76 9.22 -12.58
N LEU A 75 -20.48 9.19 -11.46
CA LEU A 75 -21.25 8.01 -11.04
C LEU A 75 -22.51 7.81 -11.88
N ASP A 76 -22.95 8.79 -12.66
CA ASP A 76 -24.10 8.65 -13.58
C ASP A 76 -23.83 7.65 -14.71
N ASP A 77 -22.58 7.52 -15.13
CA ASP A 77 -22.18 6.62 -16.23
C ASP A 77 -21.44 5.36 -15.74
N TYR A 78 -21.19 5.23 -14.44
CA TYR A 78 -20.45 4.11 -13.88
C TYR A 78 -21.37 3.02 -13.31
N GLU A 79 -21.12 1.76 -13.68
CA GLU A 79 -21.81 0.60 -13.13
C GLU A 79 -20.86 -0.19 -12.20
N PRO A 80 -21.06 -0.12 -10.86
CA PRO A 80 -20.21 -0.82 -9.89
C PRO A 80 -20.38 -2.34 -9.94
N LEU A 81 -19.42 -3.07 -9.36
CA LEU A 81 -19.47 -4.55 -9.32
C LEU A 81 -20.68 -5.06 -8.52
N ILE A 82 -21.11 -4.31 -7.51
CA ILE A 82 -22.28 -4.62 -6.69
C ILE A 82 -23.52 -4.04 -7.41
N PRO A 83 -24.50 -4.86 -7.82
CA PRO A 83 -25.72 -4.38 -8.46
C PRO A 83 -26.57 -3.49 -7.55
N ASN A 84 -27.39 -2.63 -8.16
CA ASN A 84 -28.22 -1.67 -7.44
C ASN A 84 -29.23 -2.36 -6.50
N GLU A 85 -29.76 -3.50 -6.89
CA GLU A 85 -30.76 -4.25 -6.12
C GLU A 85 -30.20 -4.76 -4.80
N VAL A 86 -28.92 -5.15 -4.79
CA VAL A 86 -28.21 -5.56 -3.57
C VAL A 86 -28.06 -4.37 -2.63
N THR A 87 -27.66 -3.22 -3.17
CA THR A 87 -27.52 -2.00 -2.40
C THR A 87 -28.86 -1.53 -1.84
N ASP A 88 -29.93 -1.59 -2.63
CA ASP A 88 -31.29 -1.25 -2.20
C ASP A 88 -31.78 -2.15 -1.07
N TYR A 89 -31.52 -3.45 -1.15
CA TYR A 89 -31.84 -4.38 -0.06
C TYR A 89 -31.15 -3.99 1.25
N TYR A 90 -29.85 -3.67 1.22
CA TYR A 90 -29.12 -3.27 2.43
C TYR A 90 -29.53 -1.89 2.94
N LEU A 91 -29.87 -0.96 2.05
CA LEU A 91 -30.41 0.36 2.41
C LEU A 91 -31.76 0.23 3.13
N GLN A 92 -32.69 -0.55 2.57
CA GLN A 92 -33.97 -0.82 3.21
C GLN A 92 -33.81 -1.53 4.56
N LYS A 93 -32.86 -2.46 4.67
CA LYS A 93 -32.55 -3.17 5.91
C LYS A 93 -32.11 -2.23 7.04
N VAL A 94 -31.40 -1.14 6.72
CA VAL A 94 -31.01 -0.12 7.71
C VAL A 94 -32.08 0.96 7.91
N GLY A 95 -33.21 0.88 7.18
CA GLY A 95 -34.31 1.85 7.24
C GLY A 95 -34.04 3.14 6.48
N PHE A 96 -33.13 3.13 5.50
CA PHE A 96 -32.84 4.27 4.64
C PHE A 96 -33.31 3.99 3.22
N GLU A 97 -34.19 4.81 2.68
CA GLU A 97 -34.63 4.73 1.28
C GLU A 97 -34.01 5.89 0.50
N CYS A 98 -33.44 5.57 -0.66
CA CYS A 98 -32.76 6.56 -1.49
C CYS A 98 -33.19 6.37 -2.94
N GLU A 99 -33.71 7.43 -3.56
CA GLU A 99 -34.12 7.40 -4.96
C GLU A 99 -32.96 7.74 -5.91
N ASP A 100 -31.95 8.48 -5.43
CA ASP A 100 -30.81 8.90 -6.24
C ASP A 100 -29.87 7.70 -6.53
N VAL A 101 -29.83 7.31 -7.81
CA VAL A 101 -28.99 6.22 -8.31
C VAL A 101 -27.51 6.48 -8.06
N ARG A 102 -27.07 7.73 -8.09
CA ARG A 102 -25.66 8.10 -7.85
C ARG A 102 -25.25 7.79 -6.41
N LEU A 103 -26.15 7.98 -5.45
CA LEU A 103 -25.89 7.65 -4.05
C LEU A 103 -25.79 6.14 -3.85
N LYS A 104 -26.66 5.36 -4.50
CA LYS A 104 -26.57 3.88 -4.52
C LYS A 104 -25.22 3.43 -5.09
N ARG A 105 -24.79 4.03 -6.19
CA ARG A 105 -23.51 3.71 -6.84
C ARG A 105 -22.30 4.17 -6.04
N LEU A 106 -22.38 5.33 -5.38
CA LEU A 106 -21.36 5.81 -4.44
C LEU A 106 -21.14 4.78 -3.33
N LEU A 107 -22.24 4.37 -2.67
CA LEU A 107 -22.18 3.44 -1.56
C LEU A 107 -21.62 2.08 -2.00
N SER A 108 -22.05 1.61 -3.17
CA SER A 108 -21.55 0.37 -3.78
C SER A 108 -20.04 0.44 -4.05
N LEU A 109 -19.56 1.56 -4.62
CA LEU A 109 -18.14 1.77 -4.90
C LEU A 109 -17.32 1.88 -3.60
N ALA A 110 -17.85 2.57 -2.59
CA ALA A 110 -17.19 2.69 -1.29
C ALA A 110 -17.03 1.33 -0.61
N ALA A 111 -18.07 0.50 -0.63
CA ALA A 111 -18.01 -0.88 -0.12
C ALA A 111 -17.02 -1.74 -0.93
N GLN A 112 -17.06 -1.64 -2.26
CA GLN A 112 -16.12 -2.36 -3.13
C GLN A 112 -14.66 -1.96 -2.85
N LYS A 113 -14.39 -0.66 -2.68
CA LYS A 113 -13.07 -0.16 -2.30
C LYS A 113 -12.65 -0.71 -0.94
N PHE A 114 -13.53 -0.62 0.06
CA PHE A 114 -13.26 -1.10 1.41
C PHE A 114 -12.85 -2.59 1.44
N VAL A 115 -13.60 -3.45 0.74
CA VAL A 115 -13.26 -4.87 0.64
C VAL A 115 -11.96 -5.09 -0.14
N SER A 116 -11.70 -4.28 -1.17
CA SER A 116 -10.47 -4.36 -1.96
C SER A 116 -9.22 -3.99 -1.16
N ASP A 117 -9.33 -2.98 -0.29
CA ASP A 117 -8.23 -2.55 0.59
C ASP A 117 -7.89 -3.67 1.59
N ILE A 118 -8.90 -4.27 2.25
CA ILE A 118 -8.70 -5.42 3.15
C ILE A 118 -8.09 -6.63 2.40
N ALA A 119 -8.56 -6.92 1.18
CA ALA A 119 -8.05 -8.02 0.39
C ALA A 119 -6.59 -7.80 -0.04
N ALA A 120 -6.22 -6.55 -0.33
CA ALA A 120 -4.84 -6.19 -0.66
C ALA A 120 -3.90 -6.40 0.55
N ASP A 121 -4.33 -5.99 1.74
CA ASP A 121 -3.55 -6.17 2.97
C ASP A 121 -3.42 -7.66 3.33
N ALA A 122 -4.53 -8.41 3.29
CA ALA A 122 -4.53 -9.85 3.54
C ALA A 122 -3.65 -10.60 2.52
N TYR A 123 -3.62 -10.17 1.25
CA TYR A 123 -2.73 -10.73 0.24
C TYR A 123 -1.25 -10.52 0.58
N GLN A 124 -0.88 -9.39 1.18
CA GLN A 124 0.50 -9.15 1.61
C GLN A 124 0.90 -10.10 2.74
N HIS A 125 0.05 -10.30 3.75
CA HIS A 125 0.27 -11.28 4.81
C HIS A 125 0.39 -12.70 4.25
N ALA A 126 -0.53 -13.10 3.38
CA ALA A 126 -0.51 -14.40 2.73
C ALA A 126 0.79 -14.63 1.98
N ARG A 127 1.21 -13.66 1.15
CA ARG A 127 2.43 -13.72 0.34
C ARG A 127 3.69 -13.79 1.19
N ILE A 128 3.79 -13.00 2.25
CA ILE A 128 4.95 -13.03 3.16
C ILE A 128 5.04 -14.41 3.81
N ARG A 129 3.93 -14.98 4.27
CA ARG A 129 3.92 -16.32 4.87
C ARG A 129 4.31 -17.41 3.87
N THR A 130 3.77 -17.44 2.65
CA THR A 130 4.14 -18.46 1.65
C THR A 130 5.62 -18.35 1.27
N ASN A 131 6.14 -17.12 1.12
CA ASN A 131 7.54 -16.88 0.81
C ASN A 131 8.47 -17.27 1.97
N ALA A 132 8.07 -16.99 3.21
CA ALA A 132 8.80 -17.38 4.42
C ALA A 132 8.79 -18.90 4.64
N SER A 133 7.68 -19.58 4.31
CA SER A 133 7.51 -21.02 4.54
C SER A 133 8.11 -21.92 3.46
N GLY A 134 8.48 -21.37 2.28
CA GLY A 134 8.86 -22.23 1.15
C GLY A 134 9.86 -21.68 0.13
N GLY A 135 10.34 -20.43 0.26
CA GLY A 135 11.14 -19.78 -0.78
C GLY A 135 12.64 -20.05 -0.77
N ARG A 136 13.22 -20.62 0.31
CA ARG A 136 14.69 -20.77 0.42
C ARG A 136 15.22 -22.15 0.86
N ILE A 137 14.35 -23.09 1.27
CA ILE A 137 14.81 -24.34 1.91
C ILE A 137 14.78 -25.57 0.98
N ARG A 138 14.21 -25.51 -0.23
CA ARG A 138 13.98 -26.72 -1.04
C ARG A 138 14.54 -26.68 -2.46
N VAL A 139 15.64 -25.96 -2.68
CA VAL A 139 16.42 -26.11 -3.92
C VAL A 139 17.25 -27.42 -3.92
N ASN A 140 17.49 -28.03 -2.74
CA ASN A 140 18.39 -29.18 -2.60
C ASN A 140 17.78 -30.47 -2.00
N GLN A 141 16.45 -30.64 -1.92
CA GLN A 141 15.88 -31.89 -1.41
C GLN A 141 15.59 -32.89 -2.56
N PRO A 142 16.29 -34.04 -2.63
CA PRO A 142 15.98 -35.09 -3.58
C PRO A 142 14.62 -35.71 -3.20
N GLY A 143 13.60 -35.50 -4.03
CA GLY A 143 12.24 -36.00 -3.79
C GLY A 143 11.10 -35.06 -4.21
N SER A 144 11.40 -33.83 -4.61
CA SER A 144 10.38 -32.90 -5.12
C SER A 144 10.11 -33.20 -6.61
N GLY A 145 9.16 -34.10 -6.88
CA GLY A 145 8.77 -34.47 -8.25
C GLY A 145 8.29 -33.28 -9.10
N PRO A 146 8.29 -33.41 -10.44
CA PRO A 146 8.15 -32.31 -11.41
C PRO A 146 6.82 -31.51 -11.38
N GLY A 147 5.87 -31.84 -10.50
CA GLY A 147 4.64 -31.05 -10.26
C GLY A 147 4.69 -30.09 -9.06
N SER A 148 5.65 -30.28 -8.15
CA SER A 148 5.69 -29.60 -6.83
C SER A 148 6.11 -28.14 -6.84
N THR A 149 6.56 -27.62 -7.99
CA THR A 149 7.02 -26.23 -8.14
C THR A 149 5.86 -25.27 -8.40
N LYS A 150 4.78 -25.74 -9.04
CA LYS A 150 3.62 -24.91 -9.41
C LYS A 150 2.72 -24.58 -8.22
N ASP A 151 2.62 -25.50 -7.26
CA ASP A 151 1.79 -25.30 -6.07
C ASP A 151 2.44 -24.36 -5.04
N LYS A 152 3.78 -24.33 -5.00
CA LYS A 152 4.54 -23.46 -4.07
C LYS A 152 4.40 -21.96 -4.39
N THR A 153 4.03 -21.61 -5.62
CA THR A 153 3.78 -20.22 -6.03
C THR A 153 2.32 -19.78 -5.84
N ARG A 154 1.41 -20.69 -5.48
CA ARG A 154 -0.01 -20.35 -5.33
C ARG A 154 -0.26 -19.81 -3.93
N THR A 155 -0.41 -18.49 -3.83
CA THR A 155 -0.87 -17.85 -2.60
C THR A 155 -2.32 -18.21 -2.32
N THR A 156 -2.60 -18.68 -1.11
CA THR A 156 -3.95 -18.99 -0.61
C THR A 156 -4.31 -18.05 0.53
N LEU A 157 -5.52 -17.47 0.51
CA LEU A 157 -6.03 -16.67 1.61
C LEU A 157 -6.45 -17.59 2.77
N THR A 158 -5.82 -17.45 3.93
CA THR A 158 -6.17 -18.22 5.13
C THR A 158 -6.75 -17.32 6.22
N MET A 159 -7.31 -17.95 7.26
CA MET A 159 -7.85 -17.22 8.42
C MET A 159 -6.78 -16.43 9.18
N GLU A 160 -5.53 -16.89 9.19
CA GLU A 160 -4.42 -16.20 9.84
C GLU A 160 -4.16 -14.85 9.15
N ASP A 161 -4.06 -14.83 7.81
CA ASP A 161 -3.83 -13.60 7.03
C ASP A 161 -4.96 -12.60 7.20
N LEU A 162 -6.19 -13.10 7.12
CA LEU A 162 -7.38 -12.28 7.22
C LEU A 162 -7.52 -11.72 8.65
N SER A 163 -7.23 -12.51 9.67
CA SER A 163 -7.27 -12.06 11.06
C SER A 163 -6.23 -10.97 11.35
N ALA A 164 -5.03 -11.09 10.77
CA ALA A 164 -3.98 -10.08 10.87
C ALA A 164 -4.40 -8.76 10.20
N ALA A 165 -4.87 -8.84 8.95
CA ALA A 165 -5.36 -7.67 8.22
C ALA A 165 -6.52 -6.98 8.97
N LEU A 166 -7.54 -7.74 9.40
CA LEU A 166 -8.70 -7.20 10.11
C LEU A 166 -8.34 -6.56 11.46
N ALA A 167 -7.30 -7.05 12.15
CA ALA A 167 -6.85 -6.47 13.40
C ALA A 167 -6.33 -5.03 13.24
N GLU A 168 -5.74 -4.69 12.09
CA GLU A 168 -5.30 -3.32 11.76
C GLU A 168 -6.49 -2.36 11.60
N TYR A 169 -7.64 -2.88 11.16
CA TYR A 169 -8.91 -2.14 11.09
C TYR A 169 -9.71 -2.18 12.40
N GLY A 170 -9.16 -2.76 13.48
CA GLY A 170 -9.83 -2.87 14.78
C GLY A 170 -10.88 -3.97 14.89
N ILE A 171 -10.92 -4.91 13.94
CA ILE A 171 -11.88 -6.02 13.89
C ILE A 171 -11.23 -7.29 14.44
N ASN A 172 -11.77 -7.83 15.53
CA ASN A 172 -11.23 -9.05 16.17
C ASN A 172 -11.90 -10.32 15.62
N SER A 173 -11.24 -11.01 14.68
CA SER A 173 -11.69 -12.31 14.15
C SER A 173 -10.89 -13.45 14.80
N ARG A 174 -11.41 -14.03 15.89
CA ARG A 174 -10.82 -15.21 16.55
C ARG A 174 -11.59 -16.47 16.18
N LYS A 175 -11.02 -17.28 15.29
CA LYS A 175 -11.50 -18.63 15.05
C LYS A 175 -10.65 -19.63 15.84
N PRO A 176 -11.21 -20.37 16.82
CA PRO A 176 -10.48 -21.45 17.46
C PRO A 176 -10.21 -22.56 16.44
N GLU A 177 -9.04 -23.21 16.52
CA GLU A 177 -8.69 -24.30 15.61
C GLU A 177 -9.52 -25.57 15.85
N TYR A 178 -9.97 -25.75 17.08
CA TYR A 178 -10.81 -26.86 17.51
C TYR A 178 -11.79 -26.41 18.60
N TYR A 179 -12.96 -27.06 18.64
CA TYR A 179 -13.89 -26.96 19.77
C TYR A 179 -13.46 -28.00 20.81
N LEU A 180 -13.35 -27.60 22.08
CA LEU A 180 -13.12 -28.51 23.20
C LEU A 180 -14.46 -28.92 23.82
#